data_AF-A0A822G4S2-F1
#
_entry.id   AF-A0A822G4S2-F1
#
_cell.length_a   1.000
_cell.length_b   1.000
_cell.length_c   1.000
_cell.angle_alpha   90.00
_cell.angle_beta   90.00
_cell.angle_gamma   90.00
#
_symmetry.space_group_name_H-M   'P 1'
#
loop_
_entity.id
_entity.type
_entity.pdbx_description
1 polymer ?
#
loop_
_entity_poly.entity_id
_entity_poly.type
_entity_poly.pdbx_seq_one_letter_code
_entity_poly.pdbx_strand_id
1 'polypeptide(L)'
;FSASRSFRICLPSSIIPQALLDDYYIDFKSNRQILNTDNDKQRPIKRVERKREDKHLREARFMDLPVGKGRSFGGQYGWVSPFVIEVRRYLKLEPDDLPTKKPNMIPMLIEKAARGIIEEGKHIRKEREAEKLAKMLREKKNAGMEEVWKCCAYLYTLESFLYQTLNAAMR
;
A
#
# COMPACT_ATOMS: atom_id res chain seq x y z
N PHE A 1 -23.23 2.45 36.93
CA PHE A 1 -23.95 1.46 36.10
C PHE A 1 -24.27 2.09 34.75
N SER A 2 -24.15 1.29 33.69
CA SER A 2 -23.84 1.64 32.30
C SER A 2 -24.79 2.63 31.60
N ALA A 3 -24.21 3.64 30.94
CA ALA A 3 -24.88 4.45 29.93
C ALA A 3 -24.31 4.10 28.54
N SER A 4 -24.94 3.15 27.85
CA SER A 4 -24.68 2.85 26.44
C SER A 4 -25.17 4.02 25.58
N ARG A 5 -24.26 4.91 25.16
CA ARG A 5 -24.52 5.87 24.10
C ARG A 5 -24.47 5.14 22.75
N SER A 6 -25.64 4.71 22.27
CA SER A 6 -25.83 4.37 20.86
C SER A 6 -25.67 5.63 20.01
N PHE A 7 -24.54 5.75 19.34
CA PHE A 7 -24.37 6.70 18.23
C PHE A 7 -25.26 6.25 17.06
N ARG A 8 -26.46 6.84 16.96
CA ARG A 8 -27.24 6.81 15.71
C ARG A 8 -26.66 7.87 14.79
N ILE A 9 -25.88 7.45 13.80
CA ILE A 9 -25.51 8.33 12.68
C ILE A 9 -26.73 8.36 11.75
N CYS A 10 -27.49 9.44 11.78
CA CYS A 10 -28.47 9.76 10.76
C CYS A 10 -27.71 10.19 9.49
N LEU A 11 -27.56 9.29 8.53
CA LEU A 11 -27.11 9.64 7.17
C LEU A 11 -28.34 9.90 6.28
N PRO A 12 -28.32 10.93 5.43
CA PRO A 12 -29.42 11.26 4.53
C PRO A 12 -29.67 10.12 3.54
N SER A 13 -30.95 9.90 3.26
CA SER A 13 -31.51 8.87 2.40
C SER A 13 -31.16 9.10 0.93
N SER A 14 -30.03 8.51 0.48
CA SER A 14 -29.81 7.93 -0.87
C SER A 14 -28.31 7.73 -1.17
N ILE A 15 -27.54 7.16 -0.24
CA ILE A 15 -26.14 6.79 -0.49
C ILE A 15 -26.10 5.28 -0.71
N ILE A 16 -25.74 4.87 -1.92
CA ILE A 16 -25.58 3.47 -2.31
C ILE A 16 -24.46 2.88 -1.40
N PRO A 17 -24.72 1.79 -0.65
CA PRO A 17 -23.72 1.18 0.23
C PRO A 17 -22.81 0.26 -0.59
N GLN A 18 -22.07 0.86 -1.52
CA GLN A 18 -21.11 0.16 -2.36
C GLN A 18 -19.72 0.76 -2.17
N ALA A 19 -18.70 -0.09 -2.01
CA ALA A 19 -17.30 0.33 -2.05
C ALA A 19 -16.68 -0.07 -3.39
N LEU A 20 -16.25 0.91 -4.17
CA LEU A 20 -15.62 0.72 -5.49
C LEU A 20 -14.11 0.49 -5.32
N LEU A 21 -13.62 -0.58 -5.92
CA LEU A 21 -12.20 -0.98 -5.96
C LEU A 21 -11.78 -1.13 -7.43
N ASP A 22 -10.50 -1.36 -7.70
CA ASP A 22 -9.96 -1.31 -9.07
C ASP A 22 -10.61 -2.36 -9.98
N ASP A 23 -10.53 -3.65 -9.62
CA ASP A 23 -11.11 -4.71 -10.45
C ASP A 23 -12.49 -5.14 -9.97
N TYR A 24 -12.95 -4.68 -8.82
CA TYR A 24 -14.19 -5.15 -8.19
C TYR A 24 -14.92 -4.03 -7.46
N TYR A 25 -16.19 -4.26 -7.14
CA TYR A 25 -16.90 -3.48 -6.15
C TYR A 25 -17.49 -4.40 -5.09
N ILE A 26 -17.67 -3.84 -3.90
CA ILE A 26 -18.29 -4.49 -2.75
C ILE A 26 -19.68 -3.91 -2.61
N ASP A 27 -20.70 -4.75 -2.71
CA ASP A 27 -22.07 -4.41 -2.35
C ASP A 27 -22.35 -4.88 -0.92
N PHE A 28 -22.50 -3.91 0.00
CA PHE A 28 -22.77 -4.21 1.40
C PHE A 28 -24.24 -4.60 1.65
N LYS A 29 -25.17 -4.35 0.72
CA LYS A 29 -26.56 -4.85 0.84
C LYS A 29 -26.61 -6.36 0.68
N SER A 30 -25.94 -6.86 -0.36
CA SER A 30 -25.90 -8.29 -0.67
C SER A 30 -24.73 -9.03 0.00
N ASN A 31 -23.81 -8.30 0.64
CA ASN A 31 -22.52 -8.82 1.15
C ASN A 31 -21.75 -9.60 0.06
N ARG A 32 -21.68 -9.03 -1.15
CA ARG A 32 -20.97 -9.63 -2.29
C ARG A 32 -19.88 -8.72 -2.80
N GLN A 33 -18.77 -9.34 -3.18
CA GLN A 33 -17.72 -8.76 -4.00
C GLN A 33 -17.98 -9.19 -5.44
N ILE A 34 -18.03 -8.24 -6.36
CA ILE A 34 -18.40 -8.46 -7.76
C ILE A 34 -17.29 -7.90 -8.65
N LEU A 35 -16.84 -8.66 -9.63
CA LEU A 35 -15.82 -8.20 -10.58
C LEU A 35 -16.41 -7.13 -11.50
N ASN A 36 -15.70 -6.00 -11.67
CA ASN A 36 -16.14 -4.86 -12.48
C ASN A 36 -16.36 -5.22 -13.96
N THR A 37 -15.60 -6.19 -14.47
CA THR A 37 -15.65 -6.63 -15.87
C THR A 37 -16.62 -7.78 -16.11
N ASP A 38 -17.09 -8.47 -15.07
CA ASP A 38 -17.89 -9.67 -15.18
C ASP A 38 -18.79 -9.82 -13.94
N ASN A 39 -20.06 -9.44 -14.09
CA ASN A 39 -21.03 -9.49 -13.02
C ASN A 39 -21.36 -10.92 -12.58
N ASP A 40 -21.07 -11.96 -13.37
CA ASP A 40 -21.32 -13.35 -12.97
C ASP A 40 -20.23 -13.87 -12.01
N LYS A 41 -19.05 -13.22 -12.02
CA LYS A 41 -17.96 -13.49 -11.08
C LYS A 41 -18.17 -12.76 -9.76
N GLN A 42 -19.07 -13.30 -8.95
CA GLN A 42 -19.36 -12.80 -7.60
C GLN A 42 -18.82 -13.73 -6.52
N ARG A 43 -18.37 -13.17 -5.41
CA ARG A 43 -17.91 -13.90 -4.23
C ARG A 43 -18.56 -13.33 -2.96
N PRO A 44 -19.04 -14.17 -2.02
CA PRO A 44 -19.55 -13.67 -0.76
C PRO A 44 -18.42 -13.05 0.07
N ILE A 45 -18.71 -11.93 0.73
CA ILE A 45 -17.79 -11.27 1.65
C ILE A 45 -17.84 -12.04 2.97
N LYS A 46 -16.86 -12.92 3.20
CA LYS A 46 -16.72 -13.64 4.47
C LYS A 46 -15.83 -12.86 5.43
N ARG A 47 -16.35 -12.52 6.60
CA ARG A 47 -15.51 -12.18 7.75
C ARG A 47 -14.89 -13.48 8.26
N VAL A 48 -13.58 -13.63 8.12
CA VAL A 48 -12.86 -14.81 8.64
C VAL A 48 -12.44 -14.49 10.07
N GLU A 49 -12.99 -15.23 11.02
CA GLU A 49 -12.53 -15.19 12.40
C GLU A 49 -11.25 -16.03 12.48
N ARG A 50 -10.13 -15.40 12.83
CA ARG A 50 -8.81 -16.06 12.81
C ARG A 50 -8.78 -17.19 13.83
N LYS A 51 -8.67 -18.44 13.37
CA LYS A 51 -8.44 -19.62 14.22
C LYS A 51 -6.94 -19.89 14.37
N ARG A 52 -6.56 -20.57 15.46
CA ARG A 52 -5.17 -20.99 15.71
C ARG A 52 -4.61 -21.92 14.62
N GLU A 53 -5.50 -22.60 13.91
CA GLU A 53 -5.23 -23.54 12.82
C GLU A 53 -5.19 -22.89 11.44
N ASP A 54 -5.51 -21.59 11.32
CA ASP A 54 -5.57 -20.92 10.03
C ASP A 54 -4.18 -20.90 9.38
N LYS A 55 -4.10 -21.47 8.18
CA LYS A 55 -2.90 -21.51 7.35
C LYS A 55 -2.36 -20.09 7.14
N HIS A 56 -1.04 -19.92 7.21
CA HIS A 56 -0.41 -18.63 6.94
C HIS A 56 -0.78 -18.16 5.53
N LEU A 57 -1.67 -17.15 5.42
CA LEU A 57 -2.16 -16.59 4.16
C LEU A 57 -1.07 -16.00 3.25
N ARG A 58 0.19 -16.00 3.71
CA ARG A 58 1.31 -15.28 3.10
C ARG A 58 2.54 -16.16 2.86
N GLU A 59 2.43 -17.49 2.87
CA GLU A 59 3.55 -18.37 2.49
C GLU A 59 4.16 -17.94 1.14
N ALA A 60 3.33 -17.56 0.16
CA ALA A 60 3.76 -17.04 -1.14
C ALA A 60 4.63 -15.75 -1.08
N ARG A 61 4.58 -14.97 0.02
CA ARG A 61 5.49 -13.84 0.24
C ARG A 61 6.90 -14.27 0.63
N PHE A 62 7.01 -15.47 1.19
CA PHE A 62 8.25 -16.10 1.65
C PHE A 62 8.71 -17.23 0.73
N MET A 63 7.92 -17.57 -0.29
CA MET A 63 8.29 -18.50 -1.35
C MET A 63 9.22 -17.78 -2.32
N ASP A 64 10.38 -18.37 -2.57
CA ASP A 64 11.32 -17.89 -3.57
C ASP A 64 10.66 -17.97 -4.95
N LEU A 65 10.10 -16.85 -5.43
CA LEU A 65 9.80 -16.71 -6.84
C LEU A 65 11.13 -16.86 -7.60
N PRO A 66 11.20 -17.69 -8.65
CA PRO A 66 12.45 -17.94 -9.34
C PRO A 66 13.00 -16.62 -9.85
N VAL A 67 14.12 -16.19 -9.26
CA VAL A 67 14.87 -15.03 -9.72
C VAL A 67 15.21 -15.31 -11.18
N GLY A 68 14.79 -14.43 -12.09
CA GLY A 68 15.15 -14.55 -13.50
C GLY A 68 16.66 -14.70 -13.59
N LYS A 69 17.14 -15.76 -14.28
CA LYS A 69 18.58 -16.02 -14.41
C LYS A 69 19.27 -14.75 -14.92
N GLY A 70 20.10 -14.13 -14.08
CA GLY A 70 20.96 -13.01 -14.45
C GLY A 70 20.72 -11.67 -13.74
N ARG A 71 19.73 -11.54 -12.83
CA ARG A 71 19.58 -10.33 -11.99
C ARG A 71 19.13 -10.69 -10.58
N SER A 72 20.06 -11.11 -9.75
CA SER A 72 19.89 -11.10 -8.30
C SER A 72 20.66 -9.88 -7.78
N PHE A 73 19.98 -8.90 -7.17
CA PHE A 73 20.67 -7.86 -6.39
C PHE A 73 21.39 -8.46 -5.16
N GLY A 74 21.13 -9.75 -4.86
CA GLY A 74 21.84 -10.54 -3.87
C GLY A 74 23.31 -10.74 -4.18
N GLY A 75 24.16 -9.87 -3.63
CA GLY A 75 25.60 -10.10 -3.49
C GLY A 75 26.53 -9.22 -4.33
N GLN A 76 26.01 -8.40 -5.26
CA GLN A 76 26.84 -7.58 -6.16
C GLN A 76 27.07 -6.13 -5.72
N TYR A 77 26.45 -5.71 -4.62
CA TYR A 77 26.48 -4.32 -4.21
C TYR A 77 27.12 -4.19 -2.83
N GLY A 78 28.01 -3.20 -2.68
CA GLY A 78 28.72 -2.91 -1.43
C GLY A 78 27.77 -2.48 -0.30
N TRP A 79 28.27 -1.71 0.67
CA TRP A 79 27.48 -1.30 1.86
C TRP A 79 26.14 -0.59 1.55
N VAL A 80 25.93 -0.08 0.33
CA VAL A 80 24.71 0.62 -0.10
C VAL A 80 24.17 0.03 -1.40
N SER A 81 22.87 -0.27 -1.44
CA SER A 81 22.18 -0.75 -2.65
C SER A 81 22.18 0.31 -3.76
N PRO A 82 22.38 -0.05 -5.05
CA PRO A 82 22.34 0.89 -6.18
C PRO A 82 20.98 1.54 -6.33
N PHE A 83 19.91 0.85 -5.92
CA PHE A 83 18.59 1.45 -5.90
C PHE A 83 18.59 2.71 -5.02
N VAL A 84 19.24 2.66 -3.85
CA VAL A 84 19.39 3.82 -2.96
C VAL A 84 20.24 4.91 -3.62
N ILE A 85 21.30 4.53 -4.35
CA ILE A 85 22.15 5.48 -5.10
C ILE A 85 21.36 6.18 -6.21
N GLU A 86 20.59 5.44 -7.00
CA GLU A 86 19.77 5.98 -8.09
C GLU A 86 18.63 6.85 -7.57
N VAL A 87 17.95 6.43 -6.50
CA VAL A 87 16.94 7.27 -5.84
C VAL A 87 17.55 8.56 -5.32
N ARG A 88 18.74 8.51 -4.71
CA ARG A 88 19.47 9.70 -4.26
C ARG A 88 19.78 10.64 -5.44
N ARG A 89 20.27 10.10 -6.57
CA ARG A 89 20.55 10.88 -7.80
C ARG A 89 19.29 11.51 -8.38
N TYR A 90 18.23 10.73 -8.55
CA TYR A 90 16.94 11.18 -9.08
C TYR A 90 16.32 12.28 -8.21
N LEU A 91 16.41 12.13 -6.90
CA LEU A 91 15.90 13.11 -5.94
C LEU A 91 16.82 14.31 -5.74
N LYS A 92 18.04 14.28 -6.32
CA LYS A 92 19.10 15.28 -6.18
C LYS A 92 19.47 15.54 -4.71
N LEU A 93 19.66 14.45 -3.98
CA LEU A 93 20.01 14.49 -2.56
C LEU A 93 21.54 14.39 -2.39
N GLU A 94 22.10 15.25 -1.55
CA GLU A 94 23.49 15.16 -1.11
C GLU A 94 23.69 13.99 -0.12
N PRO A 95 24.92 13.51 0.13
CA PRO A 95 25.14 12.36 1.03
C PRO A 95 24.63 12.64 2.45
N ASP A 96 24.63 13.91 2.85
CA ASP A 96 24.17 14.38 4.16
C ASP A 96 22.69 14.75 4.20
N ASP A 97 21.97 14.64 3.08
CA ASP A 97 20.52 14.89 2.99
C ASP A 97 19.72 13.68 3.46
N LEU A 98 19.99 13.23 4.68
CA LEU A 98 19.19 12.21 5.33
C LEU A 98 17.95 12.85 5.96
N PRO A 99 16.76 12.24 5.85
CA PRO A 99 15.55 12.73 6.52
C PRO A 99 15.71 12.89 8.04
N THR A 100 16.61 12.13 8.65
CA THR A 100 16.98 12.23 10.07
C THR A 100 17.82 13.46 10.39
N LYS A 101 18.63 13.94 9.44
CA LYS A 101 19.47 15.15 9.58
C LYS A 101 18.75 16.43 9.11
N LYS A 102 17.86 16.31 8.13
CA LYS A 102 17.13 17.43 7.50
C LYS A 102 15.62 17.16 7.50
N PRO A 103 14.94 17.24 8.66
CA PRO A 103 13.52 16.88 8.76
C PRO A 103 12.58 17.77 7.91
N ASN A 104 13.01 18.98 7.58
CA ASN A 104 12.31 19.89 6.67
C ASN A 104 12.14 19.33 5.24
N MET A 105 12.94 18.33 4.85
CA MET A 105 12.83 17.69 3.53
C MET A 105 11.73 16.62 3.48
N ILE A 106 11.28 16.12 4.63
CA ILE A 106 10.32 15.01 4.74
C ILE A 106 9.04 15.28 3.93
N PRO A 107 8.42 16.47 4.01
CA PRO A 107 7.24 16.77 3.22
C PRO A 107 7.45 16.65 1.71
N MET A 108 8.59 17.13 1.20
CA MET A 108 8.93 17.03 -0.23
C MET A 108 9.09 15.56 -0.65
N LEU A 109 9.80 14.75 0.15
CA LEU A 109 10.01 13.33 -0.13
C LEU A 109 8.69 12.57 -0.18
N ILE A 110 7.78 12.86 0.76
CA ILE A 110 6.45 12.25 0.81
C ILE A 110 5.61 12.63 -0.41
N GLU A 111 5.63 13.88 -0.86
CA GLU A 111 4.89 14.27 -2.07
C GLU A 111 5.45 13.62 -3.33
N LYS A 112 6.77 13.50 -3.44
CA LYS A 112 7.41 12.79 -4.57
C LYS A 112 7.08 11.31 -4.56
N ALA A 113 7.17 10.64 -3.39
CA ALA A 113 6.81 9.24 -3.25
C ALA A 113 5.32 8.99 -3.54
N ALA A 114 4.42 9.82 -2.99
CA ALA A 114 2.99 9.73 -3.26
C ALA A 114 2.67 9.91 -4.76
N ARG A 115 3.38 10.80 -5.46
CA ARG A 115 3.24 10.97 -6.90
C ARG A 115 3.69 9.73 -7.67
N GLY A 116 4.87 9.18 -7.35
CA GLY A 116 5.37 7.95 -7.98
C GLY A 116 4.43 6.76 -7.79
N ILE A 117 3.83 6.62 -6.60
CA ILE A 117 2.80 5.59 -6.34
C ILE A 117 1.60 5.76 -7.27
N ILE A 118 1.10 6.99 -7.45
CA ILE A 118 -0.03 7.28 -8.34
C ILE A 118 0.32 7.01 -9.80
N GLU A 119 1.50 7.43 -10.26
CA GLU A 119 1.96 7.23 -11.64
C GLU A 119 2.11 5.75 -11.97
N GLU A 120 2.74 4.97 -11.09
CA GLU A 120 2.86 3.52 -11.25
C GLU A 120 1.48 2.85 -11.24
N GLY A 121 0.60 3.25 -10.30
CA GLY A 121 -0.78 2.76 -10.22
C GLY A 121 -1.55 2.97 -11.53
N LYS A 122 -1.44 4.15 -12.14
CA LYS A 122 -2.03 4.42 -13.47
C LYS A 122 -1.47 3.51 -14.54
N HIS A 123 -0.14 3.32 -14.56
CA HIS A 123 0.53 2.46 -15.53
C HIS A 123 0.00 1.02 -15.49
N ILE A 124 -0.25 0.48 -14.30
CA ILE A 124 -0.73 -0.90 -14.11
C ILE A 124 -2.26 -1.01 -13.91
N ARG A 125 -3.00 0.08 -14.14
CA ARG A 125 -4.48 0.15 -13.97
C ARG A 125 -4.98 -0.16 -12.55
N LYS A 126 -4.24 0.27 -11.53
CA LYS A 126 -4.58 0.21 -10.08
C LYS A 126 -4.75 1.60 -9.48
N GLU A 127 -5.50 2.46 -10.17
CA GLU A 127 -5.61 3.89 -9.86
C GLU A 127 -6.20 4.14 -8.47
N ARG A 128 -7.28 3.44 -8.08
CA ARG A 128 -7.95 3.64 -6.80
C ARG A 128 -7.10 3.15 -5.64
N GLU A 129 -6.45 1.98 -5.79
CA GLU A 129 -5.49 1.51 -4.80
C GLU A 129 -4.33 2.50 -4.65
N ALA A 130 -3.79 3.02 -5.76
CA ALA A 130 -2.68 3.97 -5.73
C ALA A 130 -3.05 5.31 -5.07
N GLU A 131 -4.22 5.86 -5.37
CA GLU A 131 -4.73 7.06 -4.71
C GLU A 131 -4.91 6.85 -3.21
N LYS A 132 -5.42 5.68 -2.80
CA LYS A 132 -5.58 5.33 -1.39
C LYS A 132 -4.23 5.25 -0.67
N LEU A 133 -3.24 4.56 -1.25
CA LEU A 133 -1.90 4.45 -0.69
C LEU A 133 -1.20 5.82 -0.60
N ALA A 134 -1.27 6.60 -1.67
CA ALA A 134 -0.70 7.95 -1.72
C ALA A 134 -1.36 8.89 -0.70
N LYS A 135 -2.68 8.79 -0.51
CA LYS A 135 -3.41 9.56 0.51
C LYS A 135 -2.93 9.21 1.91
N MET A 136 -2.83 7.91 2.24
CA MET A 136 -2.34 7.47 3.55
C MET A 136 -0.93 8.00 3.85
N LEU A 137 -0.05 8.02 2.85
CA LEU A 137 1.29 8.58 3.01
C LEU A 137 1.27 10.10 3.22
N ARG A 138 0.46 10.83 2.44
CA ARG A 138 0.28 12.29 2.58
C ARG A 138 -0.32 12.71 3.91
N GLU A 139 -1.20 11.91 4.50
CA GLU A 139 -1.76 12.18 5.84
C GLU A 139 -0.68 12.22 6.92
N LYS A 140 0.44 11.52 6.70
CA LYS A 140 1.59 11.50 7.62
C LYS A 140 2.67 12.53 7.30
N LYS A 141 2.44 13.40 6.30
CA LYS A 141 3.43 14.36 5.79
C LYS A 141 4.09 15.23 6.87
N ASN A 142 3.29 15.68 7.82
CA ASN A 142 3.70 16.62 8.88
C ASN A 142 3.81 15.94 10.25
N ALA A 143 3.70 14.62 10.33
CA ALA A 143 3.64 13.87 11.59
C ALA A 143 5.03 13.52 12.18
N GLY A 144 6.11 13.88 11.49
CA GLY A 144 7.48 13.54 11.87
C GLY A 144 7.94 12.18 11.35
N MET A 145 9.25 11.94 11.39
CA MET A 145 9.87 10.79 10.71
C MET A 145 9.41 9.43 11.25
N GLU A 146 9.19 9.33 12.56
CA GLU A 146 8.76 8.08 13.19
C GLU A 146 7.40 7.61 12.65
N GLU A 147 6.44 8.53 12.55
CA GLU A 147 5.10 8.23 12.02
C GLU A 147 5.13 7.91 10.53
N VAL A 148 6.02 8.57 9.79
CA VAL A 148 6.26 8.28 8.36
C VAL A 148 6.82 6.87 8.20
N TRP A 149 7.80 6.47 9.02
CA TRP A 149 8.35 5.11 8.99
C TRP A 149 7.30 4.04 9.32
N LYS A 150 6.50 4.25 10.36
CA LYS A 150 5.38 3.34 10.69
C LYS A 150 4.41 3.22 9.51
N CYS A 151 4.10 4.34 8.85
CA CYS A 151 3.25 4.35 7.66
C CYS A 151 3.89 3.57 6.50
N CYS A 152 5.15 3.83 6.17
CA CYS A 152 5.87 3.11 5.10
C CYS A 152 5.92 1.61 5.37
N ALA A 153 6.23 1.21 6.60
CA ALA A 153 6.21 -0.20 7.00
C ALA A 153 4.82 -0.81 6.83
N TYR A 154 3.77 -0.09 7.26
CA TYR A 154 2.39 -0.52 7.06
C TYR A 154 2.05 -0.70 5.58
N LEU A 155 2.33 0.30 4.73
CA LEU A 155 2.09 0.24 3.28
C LEU A 155 2.82 -0.94 2.64
N TYR A 156 4.06 -1.22 3.06
CA TYR A 156 4.83 -2.38 2.59
C TYR A 156 4.22 -3.72 3.04
N THR A 157 3.50 -3.76 4.15
CA THR A 157 2.84 -4.99 4.61
C THR A 157 1.48 -5.26 3.98
N LEU A 158 0.89 -4.27 3.31
CA LEU A 158 -0.38 -4.43 2.59
C LEU A 158 -0.21 -5.42 1.44
N GLU A 159 -1.29 -6.11 1.09
CA GLU A 159 -1.34 -6.90 -0.14
C GLU A 159 -1.76 -5.99 -1.28
N SER A 160 -0.84 -5.11 -1.68
CA SER A 160 -1.06 -4.10 -2.72
C SER A 160 -0.05 -4.28 -3.85
N PHE A 161 -0.31 -3.61 -4.97
CA PHE A 161 0.66 -3.56 -6.07
C PHE A 161 2.00 -3.01 -5.60
N LEU A 162 2.01 -2.04 -4.68
CA LEU A 162 3.24 -1.40 -4.21
C LEU A 162 4.19 -2.41 -3.56
N TYR A 163 3.66 -3.33 -2.75
CA TYR A 163 4.45 -4.42 -2.17
C TYR A 163 5.03 -5.33 -3.28
N GLN A 164 4.21 -5.69 -4.27
CA GLN A 164 4.63 -6.57 -5.36
C GLN A 164 5.73 -5.92 -6.21
N THR A 165 5.54 -4.67 -6.62
CA THR A 165 6.50 -3.89 -7.41
C THR A 165 7.81 -3.69 -6.67
N LEU A 166 7.79 -3.31 -5.38
CA LEU A 166 9.01 -3.11 -4.60
C LEU A 166 9.79 -4.42 -4.41
N ASN A 167 9.11 -5.54 -4.11
CA ASN A 167 9.80 -6.83 -4.00
C ASN A 167 10.35 -7.30 -5.34
N ALA A 168 9.66 -7.05 -6.45
CA ALA A 168 10.17 -7.37 -7.78
C ALA A 168 11.40 -6.54 -8.14
N ALA A 169 11.45 -5.27 -7.73
CA ALA A 169 12.59 -4.37 -8.00
C ALA A 169 13.81 -4.62 -7.09
N MET A 170 13.59 -5.09 -5.86
CA MET A 170 14.66 -5.34 -4.88
C MET A 170 15.27 -6.75 -4.96
N ARG A 171 14.59 -7.69 -5.63
CA ARG A 171 15.11 -9.04 -5.92
C ARG A 171 16.04 -9.01 -7.13
#